data_AF-A0A963PTW9-F1
#
_entry.id   AF-A0A963PTW9-F1
#
_cell.length_a   1.000
_cell.length_b   1.000
_cell.length_c   1.000
_cell.angle_alpha   90.00
_cell.angle_beta   90.00
_cell.angle_gamma   90.00
#
_symmetry.space_group_name_H-M   'P 1'
#
loop_
_entity.id
_entity.type
_entity.pdbx_description
1 polymer ?
#
loop_
_entity_poly.entity_id
_entity_poly.type
_entity_poly.pdbx_seq_one_letter_code
_entity_poly.pdbx_strand_id
1 'polypeptide(L)' 'FADLGMEAIYEFDVVDMPVTVAVDAGGTSAHITGPQIWQKKIATGEFKNIAVTAA' A
#
# COMPACT_ATOMS: atom_id res chain seq x y z
N PHE A 1 28.02 11.83 7.37
CA PHE A 1 26.80 11.64 6.57
C PHE A 1 26.82 12.45 5.30
N ALA A 2 27.29 13.71 5.28
CA ALA A 2 27.31 14.53 4.05
C ALA A 2 28.12 13.91 2.88
N ASP A 3 29.06 13.04 3.22
CA ASP A 3 29.86 12.21 2.31
C ASP A 3 29.07 11.08 1.63
N LEU A 4 27.90 10.71 2.15
CA LEU A 4 27.01 9.68 1.58
C LEU A 4 26.14 10.22 0.43
N GLY A 5 26.27 11.50 0.08
CA GLY A 5 25.46 12.12 -0.96
C GLY A 5 23.97 11.91 -0.70
N MET A 6 23.25 11.33 -1.67
CA MET A 6 21.81 11.09 -1.60
C MET A 6 21.37 10.16 -0.45
N GLU A 7 22.28 9.37 0.11
CA GLU A 7 22.01 8.44 1.22
C GLU A 7 22.26 9.08 2.60
N ALA A 8 22.66 10.36 2.64
CA ALA A 8 22.82 11.07 3.89
C ALA A 8 21.49 11.23 4.64
N ILE A 9 21.58 11.47 5.95
CA ILE A 9 20.41 11.81 6.77
C ILE A 9 20.09 13.28 6.55
N TYR A 10 18.85 13.54 6.12
CA TYR A 10 18.32 14.87 5.88
C TYR A 10 17.04 15.09 6.70
N GLU A 11 16.86 16.32 7.15
CA GLU A 11 15.65 16.78 7.83
C GLU A 11 14.80 17.56 6.84
N PHE A 12 13.49 17.27 6.80
CA PHE A 12 12.55 17.94 5.92
C PHE A 12 11.27 18.27 6.69
N ASP A 13 10.81 19.51 6.56
CA ASP A 13 9.43 19.87 6.86
C ASP A 13 8.56 19.49 5.66
N VAL A 14 7.60 18.59 5.86
CA VAL A 14 6.70 18.12 4.80
C VAL A 14 5.28 18.66 5.02
N VAL A 15 4.61 19.00 3.92
CA VAL A 15 3.20 19.41 3.88
C VAL A 15 2.49 18.54 2.86
N ASP A 16 1.32 18.02 3.22
CA ASP A 16 0.46 17.20 2.34
C ASP A 16 1.20 16.04 1.64
N MET A 17 1.96 15.26 2.40
CA MET A 17 2.63 14.06 1.91
C MET A 17 1.75 12.82 2.16
N PRO A 18 0.94 12.36 1.17
CA PRO A 18 0.06 11.23 1.37
C PRO A 18 0.86 9.95 1.55
N VAL A 19 0.50 9.17 2.58
CA VAL A 19 1.08 7.86 2.87
C VAL A 19 -0.03 6.87 3.23
N THR A 20 0.23 5.59 2.99
CA THR A 20 -0.68 4.51 3.37
C THR A 20 -0.06 3.69 4.49
N VAL A 21 -0.86 3.36 5.51
CA VAL A 21 -0.42 2.49 6.61
C VAL A 21 -0.26 1.05 6.09
N ALA A 22 0.99 0.58 6.00
CA ALA A 22 1.29 -0.80 5.62
C ALA A 22 1.21 -1.78 6.81
N VAL A 23 1.62 -1.33 7.99
CA VAL A 23 1.55 -2.06 9.25
C VAL A 23 1.12 -1.10 10.36
N ASP A 24 0.11 -1.47 11.14
CA ASP A 24 -0.34 -0.68 12.30
C ASP A 24 0.39 -1.05 13.60
N ALA A 25 0.21 -0.26 14.66
CA ALA A 25 0.84 -0.48 15.96
C ALA A 25 0.36 -1.78 16.66
N GLY A 26 -0.73 -2.37 16.22
CA GLY A 26 -1.22 -3.68 16.68
C GLY A 26 -0.57 -4.86 15.95
N GLY A 27 0.26 -4.61 14.93
CA GLY A 27 0.90 -5.64 14.12
C GLY A 27 0.07 -6.12 12.94
N THR A 28 -1.05 -5.47 12.62
CA THR A 28 -1.85 -5.82 11.43
C THR A 28 -1.10 -5.35 10.18
N SER A 29 -0.80 -6.27 9.26
CA SER A 29 -0.11 -5.96 8.00
C SER A 29 -1.05 -6.05 6.80
N ALA A 30 -1.11 -4.98 6.00
CA ALA A 30 -1.85 -4.94 4.74
C ALA A 30 -1.38 -6.00 3.74
N HIS A 31 -0.09 -6.39 3.80
CA HIS A 31 0.46 -7.46 2.97
C HIS A 31 -0.02 -8.86 3.37
N ILE A 32 -0.63 -9.01 4.56
CA ILE A 32 -1.23 -10.26 5.02
C ILE A 32 -2.75 -10.22 4.80
N THR A 33 -3.41 -9.16 5.25
CA THR A 33 -4.87 -9.05 5.20
C THR A 33 -5.37 -8.77 3.79
N GLY A 34 -4.63 -8.00 2.97
CA GLY A 34 -4.98 -7.66 1.60
C GLY A 34 -5.23 -8.89 0.73
N PRO A 35 -4.26 -9.81 0.58
CA PRO A 35 -4.47 -11.04 -0.20
C PRO A 35 -5.67 -11.86 0.27
N GLN A 36 -5.89 -11.98 1.59
CA GLN A 36 -7.02 -12.73 2.15
C GLN A 36 -8.37 -12.07 1.82
N ILE A 37 -8.46 -10.74 1.91
CA ILE A 37 -9.65 -9.99 1.55
C ILE A 37 -9.98 -10.21 0.07
N TRP A 38 -8.99 -10.03 -0.81
CA TRP A 38 -9.19 -10.20 -2.25
C TRP A 38 -9.55 -11.64 -2.62
N GLN A 39 -8.92 -12.63 -2.01
CA GLN A 39 -9.27 -14.03 -2.20
C GLN A 39 -10.75 -14.29 -1.91
N LYS A 40 -11.28 -13.76 -0.80
CA LYS A 40 -12.69 -13.88 -0.43
C LYS A 40 -13.60 -13.18 -1.46
N LYS A 41 -13.30 -11.94 -1.82
CA LYS A 41 -14.13 -11.16 -2.77
C LYS A 41 -14.18 -11.77 -4.18
N ILE A 42 -13.06 -12.34 -4.62
CA ILE A 42 -13.00 -13.04 -5.90
C ILE A 42 -13.83 -14.33 -5.84
N ALA A 43 -13.73 -15.08 -4.74
CA ALA A 43 -14.48 -16.32 -4.55
C ALA A 43 -16.01 -16.11 -4.48
N THR A 44 -16.49 -15.02 -3.87
CA THR A 44 -17.93 -14.68 -3.82
C THR A 44 -18.49 -14.27 -5.19
N GLY A 45 -17.63 -13.95 -6.16
CA GLY A 45 -18.03 -13.48 -7.47
C GLY A 45 -18.51 -12.03 -7.50
N GLU A 46 -18.17 -11.24 -6.47
CA GLU A 46 -18.49 -9.81 -6.34
C GLU A 46 -18.12 -9.01 -7.61
N PHE A 47 -17.09 -9.46 -8.32
CA PHE A 47 -16.52 -8.79 -9.49
C PHE A 47 -16.75 -9.51 -10.82
N LYS A 48 -17.63 -10.53 -10.87
CA LYS A 48 -17.88 -11.30 -12.11
C LYS A 48 -18.42 -10.47 -13.27
N ASN A 49 -19.09 -9.36 -12.98
CA ASN A 49 -19.73 -8.49 -13.98
C ASN A 49 -18.95 -7.20 -14.24
N ILE A 50 -17.68 -7.12 -13.85
CA ILE A 50 -16.84 -5.97 -14.22
C ILE A 50 -16.66 -6.01 -15.74
N ALA A 51 -17.26 -5.04 -16.44
CA ALA A 51 -17.05 -4.85 -17.86
C ALA A 51 -15.58 -4.48 -18.09
N VAL A 52 -14.86 -5.31 -18.83
CA VAL A 52 -13.50 -5.00 -19.27
C VAL A 52 -13.60 -4.36 -20.65
N THR A 53 -13.38 -3.05 -20.73
CA THR A 53 -13.07 -2.41 -22.01
C THR A 53 -11.68 -2.86 -22.42
N ALA A 54 -11.60 -3.69 -23.47
CA ALA A 54 -10.34 -3.97 -24.13
C ALA A 54 -9.78 -2.66 -24.73
N ALA A 55 -8.48 -2.43 -24.52
CA ALA A 55 -7.76 -1.29 -25.08
C ALA A 55 -7.52 -1.48 -26.59
#